data_AF-A0A859QSN7-F1
#
_entry.id   AF-A0A859QSN7-F1
#
_cell.length_a   1.000
_cell.length_b   1.000
_cell.length_c   1.000
_cell.angle_alpha   90.00
_cell.angle_beta   90.00
_cell.angle_gamma   90.00
#
_symmetry.space_group_name_H-M   'P 1'
#
loop_
_entity.id
_entity.type
_entity.pdbx_description
1 polymer ?
#
loop_
_entity_poly.entity_id
_entity_poly.type
_entity_poly.pdbx_seq_one_letter_code
_entity_poly.pdbx_strand_id
1 'polypeptide(L)'
;MQSIRSVLLTAAAIAITLAALVFTASLAVALAGIAAVVAVGSAIAARLNGKPAHAHARVNPTGERREMRIWNDGRGTIIDL
;
A
#
# COMPACT_ATOMS: atom_id res chain seq x y z
N MET A 1 52.01 -15.52 -25.36
CA MET A 1 51.50 -14.65 -24.27
C MET A 1 50.13 -14.03 -24.56
N GLN A 2 49.76 -13.81 -25.82
CA GLN A 2 48.50 -13.14 -26.18
C GLN A 2 47.24 -13.99 -25.87
N SER A 3 47.31 -15.30 -26.10
CA SER A 3 46.24 -16.26 -25.80
C SER A 3 45.95 -16.44 -24.31
N ILE A 4 46.97 -16.40 -23.45
CA ILE A 4 46.78 -16.48 -21.99
C ILE A 4 46.10 -15.20 -21.48
N ARG A 5 46.54 -14.03 -21.97
CA ARG A 5 45.92 -12.75 -21.61
C ARG A 5 44.46 -12.69 -22.04
N SER A 6 44.12 -13.16 -23.24
CA SER A 6 42.74 -13.19 -23.72
C SER A 6 41.86 -14.11 -22.86
N VAL A 7 42.34 -15.29 -22.50
CA VAL A 7 41.59 -16.23 -21.64
C VAL A 7 41.32 -15.63 -20.25
N LEU A 8 42.33 -15.01 -19.64
CA LEU A 8 42.19 -14.35 -18.33
C LEU A 8 41.19 -13.18 -18.39
N LEU A 9 41.24 -12.38 -19.45
CA LEU A 9 40.29 -11.28 -19.65
C LEU A 9 38.86 -11.79 -19.85
N THR A 10 38.66 -12.85 -20.63
CA THR A 10 37.33 -13.46 -20.78
C THR A 10 36.81 -14.04 -19.48
N ALA A 11 37.67 -14.71 -18.69
CA ALA A 11 37.30 -15.25 -17.40
C ALA A 11 36.91 -14.12 -16.41
N ALA A 12 37.67 -13.03 -16.39
CA ALA A 12 37.35 -11.85 -15.59
C ALA A 12 36.02 -11.21 -16.01
N ALA A 13 35.76 -11.07 -17.32
CA ALA A 13 34.49 -10.53 -17.82
C ALA A 13 33.29 -11.40 -17.40
N ILE A 14 33.42 -12.73 -17.48
CA ILE A 14 32.39 -13.67 -17.03
C ILE A 14 32.18 -13.53 -15.52
N ALA A 15 33.25 -13.48 -14.73
CA ALA A 15 33.17 -13.33 -13.28
C ALA A 15 32.47 -12.03 -12.87
N ILE A 16 32.80 -10.91 -13.50
CA ILE A 16 32.15 -9.61 -13.26
C ILE A 16 30.66 -9.67 -13.63
N THR A 17 30.32 -10.30 -14.76
CA THR A 17 28.94 -10.43 -15.21
C THR A 17 28.11 -11.26 -14.23
N LEU A 18 28.66 -12.39 -13.76
CA LEU A 18 28.02 -13.23 -12.76
C LEU A 18 27.87 -12.50 -11.42
N ALA A 19 28.90 -11.76 -10.99
CA ALA A 19 28.83 -10.95 -9.79
C ALA A 19 27.73 -9.88 -9.87
N ALA A 20 27.63 -9.18 -11.01
CA ALA A 20 26.57 -8.21 -11.25
C ALA A 20 25.18 -8.87 -11.22
N LEU A 21 25.02 -10.05 -11.85
CA LEU A 21 23.77 -10.78 -11.87
C LEU A 21 23.32 -11.20 -10.46
N VAL A 22 24.23 -11.78 -9.67
CA VAL A 22 23.94 -12.17 -8.28
C VAL A 22 23.62 -10.96 -7.42
N PHE A 23 24.34 -9.84 -7.61
CA PHE A 23 24.07 -8.59 -6.91
C PHE A 23 22.68 -8.05 -7.23
N THR A 24 22.30 -7.97 -8.51
CA THR A 24 20.97 -7.54 -8.94
C THR A 24 19.88 -8.47 -8.41
N ALA A 25 20.09 -9.79 -8.46
CA ALA A 25 19.15 -10.76 -7.91
C ALA A 25 18.96 -10.58 -6.40
N SER A 26 20.07 -10.39 -5.66
CA SER A 26 20.03 -10.12 -4.21
C SER A 26 19.26 -8.85 -3.89
N LEU A 27 19.50 -7.77 -4.65
CA LEU A 27 18.78 -6.51 -4.48
C LEU A 27 17.28 -6.68 -4.74
N ALA A 28 16.90 -7.40 -5.80
CA ALA A 28 15.51 -7.70 -6.10
C ALA A 28 14.84 -8.50 -4.97
N VAL A 29 15.51 -9.52 -4.44
CA VAL A 29 15.02 -10.31 -3.31
C VAL A 29 14.87 -9.46 -2.05
N ALA A 30 15.82 -8.57 -1.76
CA ALA A 30 15.75 -7.66 -0.61
C ALA A 30 14.53 -6.72 -0.71
N LEU A 31 14.32 -6.10 -1.88
CA LEU A 31 13.18 -5.23 -2.12
C LEU A 31 11.85 -5.99 -2.05
N ALA A 32 11.79 -7.18 -2.65
CA ALA A 32 10.62 -8.05 -2.56
C ALA A 32 10.32 -8.46 -1.11
N GLY A 33 11.35 -8.76 -0.32
CA GLY A 33 11.23 -9.09 1.10
C GLY A 33 10.65 -7.92 1.92
N ILE A 34 11.17 -6.70 1.71
CA ILE A 34 10.64 -5.50 2.36
C ILE A 34 9.17 -5.29 1.98
N ALA A 35 8.85 -5.34 0.68
CA ALA A 35 7.49 -5.19 0.20
C ALA A 35 6.55 -6.26 0.79
N ALA A 36 7.00 -7.51 0.89
CA ALA A 36 6.24 -8.59 1.50
C ALA A 36 5.95 -8.33 2.98
N VAL A 37 6.96 -7.92 3.76
CA VAL A 37 6.78 -7.57 5.19
C VAL A 37 5.79 -6.42 5.35
N VAL A 38 5.91 -5.37 4.53
CA VAL A 38 4.97 -4.24 4.55
C VAL A 38 3.57 -4.72 4.19
N ALA A 39 3.40 -5.48 3.12
CA ALA A 39 2.10 -5.98 2.69
C ALA A 39 1.43 -6.86 3.76
N VAL A 40 2.18 -7.78 4.37
CA VAL A 40 1.69 -8.63 5.46
C VAL A 40 1.33 -7.78 6.68
N GLY A 41 2.20 -6.86 7.08
CA GLY A 41 1.95 -5.94 8.20
C GLY A 41 0.71 -5.08 7.98
N SER A 42 0.56 -4.51 6.78
CA SER A 42 -0.63 -3.74 6.39
C SER A 42 -1.90 -4.59 6.35
N ALA A 43 -1.83 -5.83 5.88
CA ALA A 43 -2.98 -6.74 5.87
C ALA A 43 -3.42 -7.11 7.30
N ILE A 44 -2.46 -7.38 8.19
CA ILE A 44 -2.73 -7.61 9.61
C ILE A 44 -3.32 -6.35 10.24
N ALA A 45 -2.71 -5.19 10.03
CA ALA A 45 -3.19 -3.91 10.55
C ALA A 45 -4.61 -3.59 10.06
N ALA A 46 -4.91 -3.81 8.77
CA ALA A 46 -6.25 -3.62 8.23
C ALA A 46 -7.28 -4.58 8.83
N ARG A 47 -6.88 -5.81 9.15
CA ARG A 47 -7.73 -6.80 9.83
C ARG A 47 -7.98 -6.44 11.29
N LEU A 48 -6.99 -5.88 11.98
CA LEU A 48 -7.08 -5.48 13.39
C LEU A 48 -7.77 -4.13 13.59
N ASN A 49 -7.56 -3.17 12.69
CA ASN A 49 -8.14 -1.82 12.79
C ASN A 49 -9.66 -1.79 12.54
N GLY A 50 -10.30 -2.94 12.35
CA GLY A 50 -11.74 -3.04 12.10
C GLY A 50 -12.13 -2.40 10.78
N LYS A 51 -13.28 -2.79 10.21
CA LYS A 51 -13.85 -2.00 9.12
C LYS A 51 -13.98 -0.56 9.63
N PRO A 52 -13.63 0.49 8.86
CA PRO A 52 -14.17 1.80 9.16
C PRO A 52 -15.68 1.59 9.26
N ALA A 53 -16.24 1.85 10.43
CA ALA A 53 -17.67 1.86 10.58
C ALA A 53 -18.13 3.00 9.68
N HIS A 54 -18.50 2.67 8.44
CA HIS A 54 -19.34 3.55 7.65
C HIS A 54 -20.52 3.79 8.56
N ALA A 55 -20.63 5.01 9.08
CA ALA A 55 -21.82 5.46 9.76
C ALA A 55 -22.92 5.46 8.70
N HIS A 56 -23.46 4.28 8.42
CA HIS A 56 -24.75 4.17 7.79
C HIS A 56 -25.69 4.83 8.78
N ALA A 57 -26.10 6.05 8.47
CA ALA A 57 -27.26 6.65 9.09
C ALA A 57 -28.34 5.58 9.05
N ARG A 58 -28.69 5.07 10.23
CA ARG A 58 -29.66 4.00 10.39
C ARG A 58 -30.98 4.57 9.91
N VAL A 59 -31.32 4.33 8.65
CA VAL A 59 -32.67 4.59 8.14
C VAL A 59 -33.54 3.60 8.89
N ASN A 60 -34.15 4.07 9.99
CA ASN A 60 -35.11 3.31 10.75
C ASN A 60 -36.25 2.95 9.78
N PRO A 61 -36.54 1.65 9.54
CA PRO A 61 -37.57 1.24 8.58
C PRO A 61 -38.99 1.58 9.03
N THR A 62 -39.15 2.01 10.28
CA THR A 62 -40.42 2.40 10.91
C THR A 62 -40.58 3.91 10.89
N GLY A 63 -41.00 4.44 9.74
CA GLY A 63 -42.24 5.23 9.69
C GLY A 63 -42.32 6.60 10.37
N GLU A 64 -41.25 7.20 10.90
CA GLU A 64 -41.24 8.63 11.18
C GLU A 64 -40.26 9.33 10.26
N ARG A 65 -40.81 9.92 9.19
CA ARG A 65 -40.16 11.03 8.48
C ARG A 65 -39.68 11.97 9.57
N ARG A 66 -38.37 12.02 9.80
CA ARG A 66 -37.77 13.02 10.69
C ARG A 66 -38.31 14.36 10.22
N GLU A 67 -39.19 14.93 11.04
CA GLU A 67 -39.93 16.12 10.65
C GLU A 67 -38.87 17.19 10.45
N MET A 68 -38.63 17.58 9.20
CA MET A 68 -37.57 18.53 8.85
C MET A 68 -37.93 19.84 9.53
N ARG A 69 -37.25 20.13 10.64
CA ARG A 69 -37.52 21.32 11.44
C ARG A 69 -36.71 22.46 10.87
N ILE A 70 -37.43 23.42 10.32
CA ILE A 70 -36.86 24.66 9.80
C ILE A 70 -37.32 25.79 10.71
N TRP A 71 -36.37 26.52 11.28
CA TRP A 71 -36.68 27.75 11.99
C TRP A 71 -35.62 28.82 11.71
N ASN A 72 -36.00 30.07 11.97
CA ASN A 72 -35.11 31.22 11.83
C ASN A 72 -34.80 31.77 13.23
N ASP A 73 -33.53 31.92 13.56
CA ASP A 73 -33.06 32.40 14.86
C ASP A 73 -32.81 33.93 14.91
N GLY A 74 -33.19 34.65 13.84
CA GLY A 74 -32.95 36.08 13.67
C GLY A 74 -31.57 36.42 13.09
N ARG A 75 -30.68 35.42 12.96
CA ARG A 75 -29.36 35.55 12.31
C ARG A 75 -29.23 34.67 11.06
N GLY A 76 -30.08 33.67 10.92
CA GLY A 76 -30.12 32.80 9.76
C GLY A 76 -31.24 31.75 9.84
N THR A 77 -31.38 30.98 8.77
CA THR A 77 -32.31 29.84 8.72
C THR A 77 -31.56 28.55 9.05
N ILE A 78 -32.06 27.80 10.02
CA ILE A 78 -31.50 26.52 10.45
C ILE A 78 -32.40 25.41 9.91
N ILE A 79 -31.78 24.39 9.31
CA ILE A 79 -32.45 23.21 8.76
C ILE A 79 -31.86 21.99 9.46
N ASP A 80 -32.67 21.29 10.26
CA ASP A 80 -32.31 20.03 10.90
C ASP A 80 -32.87 18.86 10.09
N LEU A 81 -31.99 17.96 9.62
CA LEU A 81 -32.25 16.81 8.75
C LEU A 81 -31.88 15.50 9.45
#